data_AF-A0A436RQ82-F1
#
_entry.id   AF-A0A436RQ82-F1
#
_cell.length_a   1.000
_cell.length_b   1.000
_cell.length_c   1.000
_cell.angle_alpha   90.00
_cell.angle_beta   90.00
_cell.angle_gamma   90.00
#
_symmetry.space_group_name_H-M   'P 1'
#
loop_
_entity.id
_entity.type
_entity.pdbx_description
1 polymer ?
#
loop_
_entity_poly.entity_id
_entity_poly.type
_entity_poly.pdbx_seq_one_letter_code
_entity_poly.pdbx_strand_id
1 'polypeptide(L)' 'ITDRREDGLIPERIGDILAHVFLHDIHHRGQVHAMLSGTSVAPPQLDEFLLDYDIKLRRDEVERLGLES' A
#
# COMPACT_ATOMS: atom_id res chain seq x y z
N ILE A 1 -10.17 7.18 -17.34
CA ILE A 1 -11.60 6.80 -17.24
C ILE A 1 -11.65 5.48 -16.51
N THR A 2 -12.47 5.37 -15.49
CA THR A 2 -12.65 4.20 -14.61
C THR A 2 -14.11 3.77 -14.66
N ASP A 3 -14.35 2.46 -14.54
CA ASP A 3 -15.70 1.90 -14.50
C ASP A 3 -16.18 1.84 -13.03
N ARG A 4 -17.24 2.59 -12.72
CA ARG A 4 -17.90 2.63 -11.41
C ARG A 4 -19.23 1.85 -11.39
N ARG A 5 -19.41 0.91 -12.32
CA ARG A 5 -20.57 0.02 -12.44
C ARG A 5 -21.87 0.81 -12.63
N GLU A 6 -22.74 0.83 -11.62
CA GLU A 6 -24.05 1.52 -11.68
C GLU A 6 -23.88 3.03 -11.90
N ASP A 7 -22.77 3.60 -11.45
CA ASP A 7 -22.44 5.02 -11.62
C ASP A 7 -21.79 5.34 -12.99
N GLY A 8 -21.49 4.31 -13.80
CA GLY A 8 -20.95 4.45 -15.15
C GLY A 8 -19.45 4.76 -15.24
N LEU A 9 -19.04 5.33 -16.37
CA LEU A 9 -17.64 5.64 -16.68
C LEU A 9 -17.26 7.04 -16.17
N ILE A 10 -16.34 7.11 -15.20
CA ILE A 10 -15.97 8.37 -14.55
C ILE A 10 -14.54 8.80 -14.95
N PRO A 11 -14.32 10.07 -15.33
CA PRO A 11 -12.99 10.58 -15.57
C PRO A 11 -12.27 10.87 -14.25
N GLU A 12 -11.41 9.95 -13.83
CA GLU A 12 -10.55 10.12 -12.66
C GLU A 12 -9.09 10.30 -13.06
N ARG A 13 -8.33 11.09 -12.28
CA ARG A 13 -6.89 11.23 -12.47
C ARG A 13 -6.20 10.01 -11.87
N ILE A 14 -5.20 9.48 -12.58
CA ILE A 14 -4.39 8.34 -12.09
C ILE A 14 -3.80 8.64 -10.71
N GLY A 15 -3.31 9.86 -10.49
CA GLY A 15 -2.76 10.28 -9.20
C GLY A 15 -3.76 10.18 -8.03
N ASP A 16 -5.01 10.55 -8.25
CA ASP A 16 -6.04 10.51 -7.21
C ASP A 16 -6.44 9.06 -6.88
N ILE A 17 -6.50 8.19 -7.90
CA ILE A 17 -6.74 6.75 -7.71
C ILE A 17 -5.61 6.12 -6.91
N LEU A 18 -4.35 6.37 -7.29
CA LEU A 18 -3.19 5.83 -6.58
C LEU A 18 -3.15 6.33 -5.13
N ALA A 19 -3.40 7.62 -4.91
CA ALA A 19 -3.49 8.19 -3.57
C ALA A 19 -4.59 7.49 -2.74
N HIS A 20 -5.78 7.28 -3.31
CA HIS A 20 -6.87 6.58 -2.63
C HIS A 20 -6.48 5.14 -2.24
N VAL A 21 -5.89 4.39 -3.16
CA VAL A 21 -5.48 2.99 -2.91
C VAL A 21 -4.40 2.92 -1.82
N PHE A 22 -3.38 3.77 -1.87
CA PHE A 22 -2.33 3.78 -0.85
C PHE A 22 -2.84 4.21 0.53
N LEU A 23 -3.72 5.22 0.59
CA LEU A 23 -4.34 5.64 1.85
C LEU A 23 -5.22 4.52 2.44
N HIS A 24 -5.98 3.83 1.60
CA HIS A 24 -6.82 2.72 2.04
C HIS A 24 -6.00 1.54 2.56
N ASP A 25 -4.88 1.21 1.91
CA ASP A 25 -3.94 0.17 2.36
C ASP A 25 -3.31 0.51 3.72
N ILE A 26 -2.76 1.72 3.87
CA ILE A 26 -2.22 2.22 5.15
C ILE A 26 -3.26 2.16 6.27
N HIS A 27 -4.52 2.52 5.96
CA HIS A 27 -5.62 2.48 6.93
C HIS A 27 -5.88 1.07 7.47
N HIS A 28 -6.01 0.08 6.58
CA HIS A 28 -6.25 -1.32 7.00
C HIS A 28 -5.05 -1.92 7.71
N ARG A 29 -3.82 -1.62 7.28
CA ARG A 29 -2.62 -2.04 8.02
C ARG A 29 -2.59 -1.46 9.44
N GLY A 30 -2.96 -0.19 9.61
CA GLY A 30 -3.09 0.42 10.92
C GLY A 30 -4.07 -0.32 11.82
N GLN A 31 -5.22 -0.75 11.27
CA GLN A 31 -6.19 -1.56 12.01
C GLN A 31 -5.60 -2.91 12.44
N VAL A 32 -4.97 -3.65 11.51
CA VAL A 32 -4.36 -4.97 11.80
C VAL A 32 -3.22 -4.83 12.81
N HIS A 33 -2.38 -3.81 12.68
CA HIS A 33 -1.30 -3.52 13.63
C HIS A 33 -1.85 -3.29 15.04
N ALA A 34 -2.92 -2.49 15.19
CA ALA A 34 -3.57 -2.26 16.48
C ALA A 34 -4.14 -3.56 17.07
N MET A 35 -4.75 -4.40 16.24
CA MET A 35 -5.26 -5.72 16.68
C MET A 35 -4.12 -6.62 17.18
N LEU A 36 -3.02 -6.74 16.43
CA LEU A 36 -1.88 -7.57 16.80
C LEU A 36 -1.13 -7.06 18.03
N SER A 37 -1.05 -5.74 18.22
CA SER A 37 -0.44 -5.11 19.41
C SER A 37 -1.12 -5.50 20.72
N GLY A 38 -2.38 -5.94 20.67
CA GLY A 38 -3.11 -6.50 21.82
C GLY A 38 -2.81 -7.97 22.12
N THR A 39 -1.91 -8.60 21.36
CA THR A 39 -1.58 -10.03 21.47
C THR A 39 -0.10 -10.24 21.79
N SER A 40 0.34 -11.49 21.94
CA SER A 40 1.77 -11.82 22.05
C SER A 40 2.50 -11.86 20.71
N VAL A 41 1.80 -11.69 19.58
CA VAL A 41 2.40 -11.65 18.24
C VAL A 41 2.79 -10.23 17.92
N ALA A 42 4.08 -10.01 17.63
CA ALA A 42 4.57 -8.71 17.24
C ALA A 42 3.86 -8.24 15.95
N PRO A 43 3.30 -7.02 15.92
CA PRO A 43 2.68 -6.49 14.72
C PRO A 43 3.75 -6.20 13.65
N PRO A 44 3.40 -6.33 12.35
CA PRO A 44 4.31 -5.94 11.27
C PRO A 44 4.54 -4.43 11.24
N GLN A 45 5.65 -4.02 10.64
CA GLN A 45 6.03 -2.62 10.43
C GLN A 45 5.05 -1.91 9.48
N LEU A 46 4.83 -0.60 9.68
CA LEU A 46 3.78 0.18 8.99
C LEU A 46 4.28 1.11 7.89
N ASP A 47 5.52 1.59 7.97
CA ASP A 47 6.06 2.60 7.06
C ASP A 47 6.24 2.03 5.66
N GLU A 48 5.79 2.81 4.68
CA GLU A 48 6.07 2.55 3.28
C GLU A 48 7.33 3.27 2.85
N PHE A 49 8.16 2.54 2.10
CA PHE A 49 9.44 3.00 1.60
C PHE A 49 9.28 3.36 0.13
N LEU A 50 8.88 4.62 -0.11
CA LEU A 50 8.51 5.11 -1.46
C LEU A 50 9.60 5.97 -2.11
N LEU A 51 10.66 6.32 -1.39
CA LEU A 51 11.73 7.16 -1.92
C LEU A 51 12.82 6.29 -2.56
N ASP A 52 13.53 6.85 -3.54
CA ASP A 52 14.72 6.20 -4.12
C ASP A 52 15.76 5.85 -3.04
N TYR A 53 15.89 6.69 -2.01
CA TYR A 53 16.76 6.43 -0.87
C TYR A 53 16.38 5.13 -0.14
N ASP A 54 15.11 4.76 -0.12
CA ASP A 54 14.60 3.62 0.63
C ASP A 54 14.75 2.29 -0.12
N ILE A 55 15.22 2.30 -1.38
CA ILE A 55 15.43 1.09 -2.19
C ILE A 55 16.25 0.02 -1.44
N LYS A 56 17.22 0.45 -0.64
CA LYS A 56 18.08 -0.43 0.18
C LYS A 56 17.30 -1.16 1.29
N LEU A 57 16.17 -0.62 1.73
CA LEU A 57 15.30 -1.20 2.74
C LEU A 57 14.28 -2.17 2.14
N ARG A 58 14.05 -2.09 0.81
CA ARG A 58 13.11 -2.93 0.06
C ARG A 58 13.76 -3.93 -0.88
N ARG A 59 15.10 -3.97 -0.99
CA ARG A 59 15.83 -4.83 -1.94
C ARG A 59 15.36 -6.29 -1.90
N ASP A 60 15.37 -6.90 -0.72
CA ASP A 60 15.00 -8.31 -0.55
C ASP A 60 13.53 -8.59 -0.96
N GLU A 61 12.65 -7.61 -0.78
CA GLU A 61 11.25 -7.70 -1.23
C GLU A 61 11.12 -7.56 -2.75
N VAL A 62 11.80 -6.58 -3.34
CA VAL A 62 11.80 -6.33 -4.80
C VAL A 62 12.37 -7.52 -5.56
N GLU A 63 13.49 -8.08 -5.07
CA GLU A 63 14.11 -9.30 -5.63
C GLU A 63 13.16 -10.49 -5.52
N ARG A 64 12.56 -10.72 -4.35
CA ARG A 64 11.59 -11.80 -4.12
C ARG A 64 10.38 -11.70 -5.05
N LEU A 65 9.94 -10.48 -5.39
CA LEU A 65 8.79 -10.23 -6.27
C LEU A 65 9.17 -10.21 -7.75
N GLY A 66 10.46 -10.30 -8.10
CA GLY A 66 10.92 -10.27 -9.50
C GLY A 66 10.65 -8.94 -10.20
N LEU A 67 10.64 -7.83 -9.44
CA LEU A 67 10.35 -6.48 -9.95
C LEU A 67 11.61 -5.70 -10.35
N GLU A 68 12.77 -6.36 -10.37
CA GLU A 68 14.03 -5.78 -10.85
C GLU A 68 13.95 -5.44 -12.35
N SER A 69 14.52 -4.30 -12.75
CA SER A 69 14.76 -3.89 -14.16
C SER A 69 16.21 -4.12 -14.55
#